data_AF-A0A1F7F6R0-F1
#
_entry.id   AF-A0A1F7F6R0-F1
#
_cell.length_a   1.000
_cell.length_b   1.000
_cell.length_c   1.000
_cell.angle_alpha   90.00
_cell.angle_beta   90.00
_cell.angle_gamma   90.00
#
_symmetry.space_group_name_H-M   'P 1'
#
loop_
_entity.id
_entity.type
_entity.pdbx_description
1 polymer ?
#
loop_
_entity_poly.entity_id
_entity_poly.type
_entity_poly.pdbx_seq_one_letter_code
_entity_poly.pdbx_strand_id
1 'polypeptide(L)'
;MQRLLECGSKSQSLVAFVAGGANVLQRHEDTICEMNIDSALQTLYDLSLPLAASSLGGFLRRRITLHCATGQVFCGLGDASDAGLVNLREVSYAHEERP
;
A
#
# COMPACT_ATOMS: atom_id res chain seq x y z
N MET A 1 12.47 -4.64 8.13
CA MET A 1 12.04 -4.75 9.53
C MET A 1 13.17 -4.44 10.52
N GLN A 2 14.37 -5.01 10.35
CA GLN A 2 15.52 -4.84 11.27
C GLN A 2 15.78 -3.40 11.73
N ARG A 3 15.89 -2.44 10.80
CA ARG A 3 16.14 -1.03 11.14
C ARG A 3 15.08 -0.39 12.06
N LEU A 4 13.81 -0.78 11.91
CA LEU A 4 12.74 -0.28 12.78
C LEU A 4 12.89 -0.80 14.22
N LEU A 5 13.29 -2.06 14.36
CA LEU A 5 13.57 -2.69 15.66
C LEU A 5 14.80 -2.07 16.33
N GLU A 6 15.86 -1.79 15.55
CA GLU A 6 17.07 -1.10 16.02
C GLU A 6 16.74 0.32 16.52
N CYS A 7 15.74 0.99 15.95
CA CYS A 7 15.24 2.28 16.43
C CYS A 7 14.27 2.16 17.63
N GLY A 8 14.12 0.98 18.23
CA GLY A 8 13.29 0.75 19.43
C GLY A 8 11.82 0.40 19.15
N SER A 9 11.43 0.15 17.89
CA SER A 9 10.08 -0.33 17.59
C SER A 9 9.88 -1.75 18.12
N LYS A 10 8.67 -2.06 18.58
CA LYS A 10 8.30 -3.43 18.97
C LYS A 10 7.62 -4.11 17.78
N SER A 11 8.09 -5.30 17.39
CA SER A 11 7.52 -6.07 16.27
C SER A 11 6.00 -6.21 16.37
N GLN A 12 5.52 -6.57 17.57
CA GLN A 12 4.11 -6.71 17.93
C GLN A 12 3.26 -5.43 17.90
N SER A 13 3.87 -4.25 17.77
CA SER A 13 3.15 -2.97 17.57
C SER A 13 3.24 -2.44 16.14
N LEU A 14 3.96 -3.13 15.24
CA LEU A 14 4.07 -2.72 13.85
C LEU A 14 2.84 -3.19 13.07
N VAL A 15 2.41 -2.36 12.14
CA VAL A 15 1.41 -2.69 11.11
C VAL A 15 1.90 -2.17 9.77
N ALA A 16 1.44 -2.78 8.69
CA ALA A 16 1.78 -2.41 7.33
C ALA A 16 0.60 -1.74 6.63
N PHE A 17 0.93 -0.82 5.72
CA PHE A 17 0.04 -0.28 4.71
C PHE A 17 0.70 -0.52 3.37
N VAL A 18 -0.05 -1.00 2.39
CA VAL A 18 0.50 -1.26 1.05
C VAL A 18 -0.33 -0.51 0.02
N ALA A 19 0.32 0.36 -0.74
CA ALA A 19 -0.32 1.01 -1.87
C ALA A 19 0.61 1.07 -3.08
N GLY A 20 0.07 0.87 -4.28
CA GLY A 20 0.84 0.86 -5.52
C GLY A 20 0.46 -0.28 -6.46
N GLY A 21 1.44 -0.74 -7.25
CA GLY A 21 1.24 -1.85 -8.19
C GLY A 21 0.26 -1.54 -9.34
N ALA A 22 0.14 -0.28 -9.73
CA ALA A 22 -0.71 0.10 -10.86
C ALA A 22 -0.01 -0.18 -12.20
N ASN A 23 -0.72 -0.82 -13.13
CA ASN A 23 -0.28 -0.99 -14.52
C ASN A 23 -0.61 0.26 -15.33
N VAL A 24 0.13 1.34 -15.10
CA VAL A 24 -0.14 2.65 -15.73
C VAL A 24 -0.09 2.61 -17.26
N LEU A 25 0.66 1.66 -17.83
CA LEU A 25 0.77 1.46 -19.27
C LEU A 25 -0.38 0.66 -19.87
N GLN A 26 -1.28 0.12 -19.04
CA GLN A 26 -2.45 -0.68 -19.43
C GLN A 26 -2.09 -1.89 -20.31
N ARG A 27 -0.90 -2.48 -20.09
CA ARG A 27 -0.42 -3.63 -20.85
C ARG A 27 -0.94 -4.91 -20.23
N HIS A 28 -1.91 -5.55 -20.87
CA HIS A 28 -2.62 -6.68 -20.28
C HIS A 28 -1.72 -7.92 -20.07
N GLU A 29 -0.67 -8.05 -20.88
CA GLU A 29 0.35 -9.11 -20.75
C GLU A 29 1.45 -8.78 -19.73
N ASP A 30 1.44 -7.59 -19.14
CA ASP A 30 2.45 -7.16 -18.16
C ASP A 30 2.02 -7.56 -16.74
N THR A 31 2.56 -8.68 -16.28
CA THR A 31 2.26 -9.27 -14.96
C THR A 31 3.16 -8.72 -13.85
N ILE A 32 4.13 -7.85 -14.14
CA ILE A 32 5.12 -7.37 -13.15
C ILE A 32 4.42 -6.68 -11.98
N CYS A 33 3.37 -5.90 -12.26
CA CYS A 33 2.63 -5.19 -11.23
C CYS A 33 1.94 -6.15 -10.25
N GLU A 34 1.33 -7.21 -10.76
CA GLU A 34 0.67 -8.26 -9.96
C GLU A 34 1.69 -9.05 -9.15
N MET A 35 2.78 -9.48 -9.79
CA MET A 35 3.87 -10.20 -9.12
C MET A 35 4.48 -9.39 -7.96
N ASN A 36 4.62 -8.07 -8.13
CA ASN A 36 5.11 -7.19 -7.07
C ASN A 36 4.11 -7.07 -5.91
N ILE A 37 2.81 -7.00 -6.21
CA ILE A 37 1.75 -6.98 -5.20
C ILE A 37 1.80 -8.30 -4.40
N ASP A 38 1.77 -9.43 -5.09
CA ASP A 38 1.75 -10.75 -4.46
C ASP A 38 3.00 -11.00 -3.62
N SER A 39 4.18 -10.66 -4.16
CA SER A 39 5.44 -10.78 -3.42
C SER A 39 5.47 -9.91 -2.16
N ALA A 40 4.98 -8.67 -2.22
CA ALA A 40 4.91 -7.79 -1.07
C ALA A 40 3.94 -8.31 -0.01
N LEU A 41 2.75 -8.76 -0.41
CA LEU A 41 1.74 -9.31 0.50
C LEU A 41 2.21 -10.62 1.14
N GLN A 42 2.82 -11.51 0.37
CA GLN A 42 3.40 -12.75 0.88
C GLN A 42 4.51 -12.47 1.89
N THR A 43 5.39 -11.50 1.61
CA THR A 43 6.45 -11.09 2.54
C THR A 43 5.88 -10.58 3.87
N LEU A 44 4.79 -9.79 3.83
CA LEU A 44 4.12 -9.33 5.04
C LEU A 44 3.52 -10.49 5.84
N TYR A 45 2.90 -11.45 5.15
CA TYR A 45 2.35 -12.66 5.74
C TYR A 45 3.44 -13.49 6.42
N ASP A 46 4.55 -13.77 5.73
CA ASP A 46 5.67 -14.56 6.25
C ASP A 46 6.32 -13.91 7.49
N LEU A 47 6.33 -12.58 7.54
CA LEU A 47 6.82 -11.80 8.68
C LEU A 47 5.79 -11.68 9.82
N SER A 48 4.59 -12.24 9.66
CA SER A 48 3.47 -12.05 10.58
C SER A 48 3.18 -10.58 10.87
N LEU A 49 3.37 -9.71 9.87
CA LEU A 49 3.16 -8.27 9.99
C LEU A 49 1.74 -7.94 9.51
N PRO A 50 0.83 -7.48 10.39
CA PRO A 50 -0.56 -7.24 10.02
C PRO A 50 -0.70 -6.15 8.95
N LEU A 51 -1.44 -6.44 7.89
CA LEU A 51 -1.85 -5.45 6.90
C LEU A 51 -3.05 -4.66 7.42
N ALA A 52 -2.86 -3.39 7.74
CA ALA A 52 -3.92 -2.53 8.26
C ALA A 52 -4.87 -2.02 7.17
N ALA A 53 -4.34 -1.67 6.01
CA ALA A 53 -5.12 -1.29 4.82
C ALA A 53 -4.26 -1.38 3.56
N SER A 54 -4.92 -1.42 2.40
CA SER A 54 -4.23 -1.43 1.11
C SER A 54 -4.98 -0.66 0.01
N SER A 55 -4.24 -0.24 -1.01
CA SER A 55 -4.79 0.31 -2.26
C SER A 55 -3.91 -0.14 -3.41
N LEU A 56 -4.33 -1.17 -4.16
CA LEU A 56 -3.45 -1.93 -5.07
C LEU A 56 -4.05 -2.04 -6.48
N GLY A 57 -3.19 -2.24 -7.48
CA GLY A 57 -3.62 -2.60 -8.84
C GLY A 57 -4.24 -1.44 -9.63
N GLY A 58 -5.04 -1.77 -10.65
CA GLY A 58 -5.65 -0.78 -11.54
C GLY A 58 -4.64 -0.02 -12.41
N PHE A 59 -5.09 1.06 -13.05
CA PHE A 59 -4.30 1.78 -14.05
C PHE A 59 -3.86 3.18 -13.59
N LEU A 60 -4.37 3.65 -12.47
CA LEU A 60 -4.02 4.96 -11.93
C LEU A 60 -2.83 4.88 -10.97
N ARG A 61 -1.89 5.82 -11.12
CA ARG A 61 -0.80 6.01 -10.16
C ARG A 61 -1.37 6.29 -8.76
N ARG A 62 -0.60 5.92 -7.74
CA ARG A 62 -0.91 6.23 -6.34
C ARG A 62 0.15 7.17 -5.79
N ARG A 63 -0.30 8.23 -5.12
CA ARG A 63 0.52 9.11 -4.28
C ARG A 63 0.29 8.75 -2.83
N ILE A 64 1.34 8.51 -2.06
CA ILE A 64 1.25 8.09 -0.66
C ILE A 64 1.96 9.11 0.22
N THR A 65 1.31 9.54 1.30
CA THR A 65 1.90 10.39 2.34
C THR A 65 1.78 9.69 3.69
N LEU A 66 2.90 9.53 4.39
CA LEU A 66 2.97 8.98 5.74
C LEU A 66 3.31 10.10 6.73
N HIS A 67 2.41 10.35 7.67
CA HIS A 67 2.69 11.22 8.82
C HIS A 67 3.30 10.40 9.95
N CYS A 68 4.64 10.37 10.03
CA CYS A 68 5.36 9.54 11.01
C CYS A 68 5.00 9.84 12.48
N ALA A 69 4.60 11.07 12.79
CA ALA A 69 4.23 11.47 14.15
C ALA A 69 2.86 10.90 14.59
N THR A 70 1.90 10.81 13.67
CA THR A 70 0.54 10.35 13.97
C THR A 70 0.27 8.91 13.50
N GLY A 71 1.15 8.36 12.66
CA GLY A 71 0.96 7.07 12.00
C GLY A 71 -0.15 7.08 10.94
N GLN A 72 -0.66 8.26 10.55
CA GLN A 72 -1.68 8.37 9.51
C GLN A 72 -1.05 8.21 8.12
N VAL A 73 -1.74 7.47 7.26
CA VAL A 73 -1.33 7.23 5.88
C VAL A 73 -2.43 7.73 4.98
N PHE A 74 -2.07 8.56 3.99
CA PHE A 74 -3.00 9.06 3.01
C PHE A 74 -2.62 8.59 1.61
N CYS A 75 -3.63 8.32 0.77
CA CYS A 75 -3.46 7.89 -0.61
C CYS A 75 -4.28 8.79 -1.55
N GLY A 76 -3.70 9.18 -2.68
CA GLY A 76 -4.40 9.82 -3.80
C GLY A 76 -4.22 9.02 -5.08
N LEU A 77 -5.24 9.00 -5.94
CA LEU A 77 -5.23 8.32 -7.24
C LEU A 77 -4.99 9.30 -8.38
N GLY A 78 -4.19 8.89 -9.36
CA GLY A 78 -3.85 9.69 -10.55
C GLY A 78 -3.11 10.97 -10.19
N ASP A 79 -3.54 12.09 -10.79
CA ASP A 79 -2.96 13.42 -10.58
C ASP A 79 -3.70 14.22 -9.50
N ALA A 80 -4.35 13.54 -8.55
CA ALA A 80 -5.01 14.20 -7.43
C ALA A 80 -4.07 15.20 -6.74
N SER A 81 -4.57 16.41 -6.50
CA SER A 81 -3.90 17.39 -5.64
C SER A 81 -3.86 16.89 -4.19
N ASP A 82 -3.09 17.53 -3.33
CA ASP A 82 -2.97 17.11 -1.93
C ASP A 82 -4.33 17.17 -1.18
N ALA A 83 -5.27 17.98 -1.65
CA ALA A 83 -6.65 18.01 -1.14
C ALA A 83 -7.47 16.74 -1.50
N GLY A 84 -7.00 15.94 -2.47
CA GLY A 84 -7.62 14.68 -2.87
C GLY A 84 -7.03 13.44 -2.18
N LEU A 85 -6.18 13.64 -1.17
CA LEU A 85 -5.62 12.55 -0.37
C LEU A 85 -6.66 12.04 0.64
N VAL A 86 -6.90 10.73 0.65
CA VAL A 86 -7.81 10.06 1.59
C VAL A 86 -7.05 9.21 2.59
N ASN A 87 -7.50 9.19 3.85
CA ASN A 87 -6.86 8.38 4.89
C ASN A 87 -7.07 6.89 4.60
N LEU A 88 -5.98 6.16 4.34
CA LEU A 88 -5.99 4.74 3.96
C LEU A 88 -6.65 3.84 5.01
N ARG A 89 -6.64 4.21 6.30
CA ARG A 89 -7.36 3.45 7.34
C ARG A 89 -8.88 3.57 7.24
N GLU A 90 -9.36 4.67 6.67
CA GLU A 90 -10.77 5.01 6.59
C GLU A 90 -11.38 4.59 5.24
N VAL A 91 -10.54 4.19 4.28
CA VAL A 91 -11.03 3.74 2.97
C VAL A 91 -10.94 2.23 2.84
N SER A 92 -12.11 1.60 2.84
CA SER A 92 -12.29 0.25 2.33
C SER A 92 -12.28 0.29 0.80
N TYR A 93 -11.10 0.32 0.18
CA TYR A 93 -11.03 0.01 -1.24
C TYR A 93 -11.24 -1.49 -1.40
N ALA A 94 -12.44 -1.85 -1.87
CA ALA A 94 -12.67 -3.14 -2.49
C ALA A 94 -11.61 -3.30 -3.59
N HIS A 95 -11.03 -4.51 -3.70
CA HIS A 95 -10.41 -4.93 -4.94
C HIS A 95 -11.39 -4.55 -6.08
N GLU A 96 -11.03 -3.60 -6.95
CA GLU A 96 -11.80 -3.37 -8.16
C GLU A 96 -11.92 -4.73 -8.86
N GLU A 97 -13.17 -5.14 -9.11
CA GLU A 97 -13.52 -6.47 -9.59
C GLU A 97 -12.67 -6.82 -10.82
N ARG A 98 -12.04 -8.00 -10.76
CA ARG A 98 -11.27 -8.56 -11.86
C ARG A 98 -12.24 -8.90 -13.00
N PRO A 99 -12.08 -8.38 -14.23
CA PRO A 99 -12.66 -9.02 -15.39
C PRO A 99 -12.01 -10.39 -15.66
#